data_AF-A0A928A2D9-F1
#
_entry.id   AF-A0A928A2D9-F1
#
_cell.length_a   1.000
_cell.length_b   1.000
_cell.length_c   1.000
_cell.angle_alpha   90.00
_cell.angle_beta   90.00
_cell.angle_gamma   90.00
#
_symmetry.space_group_name_H-M   'P 1'
#
loop_
_entity.id
_entity.type
_entity.pdbx_description
1 polymer ?
#
loop_
_entity_poly.entity_id
_entity_poly.type
_entity_poly.pdbx_seq_one_letter_code
_entity_poly.pdbx_strand_id
1 'polypeptide(L)'
;MGENSIVIKIPFNWINVIGNKVGNKVGKKKKTNRDKIIEEIRNNPNVTNKQLSIIIGISETAIENNIRILRENKIIERIGSKKTGFWKIIE
;
A
#
# COMPACT_ATOMS: atom_id res chain seq x y z
N MET A 1 3.20 2.51 33.77
CA MET A 1 2.08 1.87 33.06
C MET A 1 1.12 2.99 32.67
N GLY A 2 0.87 3.18 31.39
CA GLY A 2 0.07 4.30 30.88
C GLY A 2 0.63 4.81 29.57
N GLU A 3 0.04 4.34 28.49
CA GLU A 3 0.38 4.60 27.10
C GLU A 3 -0.22 5.94 26.68
N ASN A 4 0.62 6.96 26.48
CA ASN A 4 0.16 8.27 26.01
C ASN A 4 0.44 8.40 24.51
N SER A 5 -0.36 7.69 23.71
CA SER A 5 -0.42 7.82 22.26
C SER A 5 -1.30 9.00 21.88
N ILE A 6 -0.71 10.19 21.72
CA ILE A 6 -1.37 11.31 21.04
C ILE A 6 -1.05 11.19 19.55
N VAL A 7 -1.85 10.40 18.83
CA VAL A 7 -1.83 10.36 17.36
C VAL A 7 -2.87 11.36 16.87
N ILE A 8 -2.52 12.63 16.85
CA ILE A 8 -3.37 13.66 16.26
C ILE A 8 -2.62 14.32 15.12
N LYS A 9 -2.86 13.81 13.91
CA LYS A 9 -2.88 14.59 12.66
C LYS A 9 -4.14 14.22 11.88
N ILE A 10 -5.24 14.80 12.36
CA ILE A 10 -6.35 15.44 11.62
C ILE A 10 -6.64 14.87 10.21
N PRO A 11 -7.89 14.44 9.94
CA PRO A 11 -8.26 13.69 8.73
C PRO A 11 -8.35 14.61 7.51
N PHE A 12 -7.86 14.15 6.34
CA PHE A 12 -8.22 14.78 5.06
C PHE A 12 -8.53 13.74 3.97
N ASN A 13 -9.67 13.97 3.34
CA ASN A 13 -10.53 13.03 2.64
C ASN A 13 -10.55 13.38 1.14
N TRP A 14 -10.27 12.40 0.27
CA TRP A 14 -10.75 12.25 -1.12
C TRP A 14 -10.31 10.83 -1.56
N ILE A 15 -11.11 9.76 -1.60
CA ILE A 15 -12.43 9.58 -2.22
C ILE A 15 -12.58 10.42 -3.49
N ASN A 16 -12.09 9.89 -4.63
CA ASN A 16 -12.57 10.19 -6.00
C ASN A 16 -11.76 11.13 -6.93
N VAL A 17 -10.42 11.07 -6.97
CA VAL A 17 -9.64 11.76 -8.03
C VAL A 17 -8.96 10.82 -9.05
N ILE A 18 -8.81 9.52 -8.78
CA ILE A 18 -8.29 8.55 -9.77
C ILE A 18 -9.45 7.81 -10.46
N GLY A 19 -10.46 8.59 -10.89
CA GLY A 19 -11.58 8.11 -11.69
C GLY A 19 -11.41 8.35 -13.19
N ASN A 20 -10.28 8.88 -13.65
CA ASN A 20 -10.21 9.37 -15.04
C ASN A 20 -8.82 9.22 -15.69
N LYS A 21 -8.39 7.97 -15.90
CA LYS A 21 -7.65 7.48 -17.08
C LYS A 21 -7.00 6.14 -16.75
N VAL A 22 -7.71 5.05 -17.04
CA VAL A 22 -7.15 3.83 -17.66
C VAL A 22 -8.26 2.79 -17.78
N GLY A 23 -8.53 2.37 -19.02
CA GLY A 23 -8.88 0.99 -19.33
C GLY A 23 -10.19 0.43 -18.78
N ASN A 24 -11.29 0.75 -19.47
CA ASN A 24 -12.20 -0.22 -20.09
C ASN A 24 -12.47 -1.56 -19.36
N LYS A 25 -13.75 -1.79 -19.00
CA LYS A 25 -14.43 -3.09 -18.79
C LYS A 25 -13.78 -4.07 -17.80
N VAL A 26 -14.46 -4.29 -16.66
CA VAL A 26 -14.87 -5.60 -16.09
C VAL A 26 -15.34 -5.35 -14.63
N GLY A 27 -16.33 -6.13 -14.19
CA GLY A 27 -17.22 -5.87 -13.06
C GLY A 27 -16.59 -5.38 -11.75
N LYS A 28 -17.36 -4.58 -11.01
CA LYS A 28 -17.07 -4.01 -9.69
C LYS A 28 -16.68 -5.08 -8.65
N LYS A 29 -15.47 -5.63 -8.71
CA LYS A 29 -14.84 -6.29 -7.57
C LYS A 29 -14.34 -5.18 -6.64
N LYS A 30 -14.76 -5.20 -5.37
CA LYS A 30 -14.22 -4.32 -4.34
C LYS A 30 -12.69 -4.43 -4.41
N LYS A 31 -11.97 -3.33 -4.67
CA LYS A 31 -10.50 -3.30 -4.58
C LYS A 31 -10.11 -3.79 -3.19
N THR A 32 -9.37 -4.88 -3.15
CA THR A 32 -8.87 -5.46 -1.91
C THR A 32 -7.76 -4.57 -1.35
N ASN A 33 -7.44 -4.73 -0.06
CA ASN A 33 -6.33 -3.99 0.53
C ASN A 33 -5.00 -4.24 -0.21
N ARG A 34 -4.86 -5.40 -0.86
CA ARG A 34 -3.70 -5.76 -1.67
C ARG A 34 -3.60 -4.92 -2.95
N ASP A 35 -4.73 -4.69 -3.62
CA ASP A 35 -4.77 -3.84 -4.82
C ASP A 35 -4.33 -2.42 -4.50
N LYS A 36 -4.77 -1.89 -3.34
CA LYS A 36 -4.34 -0.58 -2.85
C LYS A 36 -2.83 -0.54 -2.57
N ILE A 37 -2.26 -1.59 -1.99
CA ILE A 37 -0.80 -1.69 -1.76
C ILE A 37 -0.05 -1.67 -3.09
N ILE A 38 -0.52 -2.42 -4.08
CA ILE A 38 0.11 -2.47 -5.41
C ILE A 38 0.04 -1.10 -6.10
N GLU A 39 -1.10 -0.41 -6.03
CA GLU A 39 -1.24 0.96 -6.56
C GLU A 39 -0.27 1.93 -5.88
N GLU A 40 -0.14 1.87 -4.55
CA GLU A 40 0.80 2.72 -3.82
C GLU A 40 2.26 2.40 -4.14
N ILE A 41 2.61 1.12 -4.31
CA ILE A 41 3.94 0.72 -4.77
C ILE A 41 4.20 1.20 -6.20
N ARG A 42 3.18 1.19 -7.07
CA ARG A 42 3.27 1.67 -8.45
C ARG A 42 3.48 3.19 -8.48
N ASN A 43 2.81 3.93 -7.60
CA ASN A 43 2.96 5.38 -7.46
C ASN A 43 4.29 5.76 -6.80
N ASN A 44 4.72 4.99 -5.79
CA ASN A 44 5.94 5.21 -5.06
C ASN A 44 6.65 3.87 -4.74
N PRO A 45 7.62 3.45 -5.57
CA PRO A 45 8.34 2.20 -5.34
C PRO A 45 9.22 2.26 -4.08
N ASN A 46 9.50 3.43 -3.53
CA ASN A 46 10.25 3.59 -2.27
C ASN A 46 9.33 3.60 -1.02
N VAL A 47 8.04 3.28 -1.17
CA VAL A 47 7.09 3.32 -0.06
C VAL A 47 7.46 2.33 1.06
N THR A 48 7.30 2.78 2.30
CA THR A 48 7.57 1.99 3.51
C THR A 48 6.29 1.37 4.08
N ASN A 49 6.41 0.27 4.84
CA ASN A 49 5.27 -0.38 5.50
C ASN A 49 4.47 0.60 6.38
N LYS A 50 5.16 1.51 7.06
CA LYS A 50 4.55 2.53 7.91
C LYS A 50 3.72 3.53 7.10
N GLN A 51 4.22 3.96 5.93
CA GLN A 51 3.46 4.82 5.02
C GLN A 51 2.24 4.10 4.47
N LEU A 52 2.40 2.85 4.03
CA LEU A 52 1.27 2.04 3.54
C LEU A 52 0.20 1.84 4.63
N SER A 53 0.60 1.62 5.88
CA SER A 53 -0.30 1.52 7.04
C SER A 53 -1.16 2.78 7.19
N ILE A 54 -0.53 3.96 7.11
CA ILE A 54 -1.21 5.26 7.21
C ILE A 54 -2.12 5.50 6.00
N ILE A 55 -1.66 5.22 4.78
CA ILE A 55 -2.40 5.49 3.54
C ILE A 55 -3.62 4.58 3.41
N ILE A 56 -3.45 3.30 3.76
CA ILE A 56 -4.50 2.28 3.59
C ILE A 56 -5.41 2.20 4.82
N GLY A 57 -4.91 2.64 5.98
CA GLY A 57 -5.65 2.64 7.24
C GLY A 57 -5.74 1.25 7.88
N ILE A 58 -4.72 0.42 7.73
CA ILE A 58 -4.64 -0.90 8.38
C ILE A 58 -3.34 -1.03 9.17
N SER A 59 -3.29 -1.93 10.15
CA SER A 59 -2.11 -2.09 11.00
C SER A 59 -0.85 -2.45 10.21
N GLU A 60 0.32 -2.08 10.72
CA GLU A 60 1.62 -2.42 10.12
C GLU A 60 1.77 -3.94 9.95
N THR A 61 1.29 -4.73 10.92
CA THR A 61 1.24 -6.19 10.84
C THR A 61 0.37 -6.68 9.67
N ALA A 62 -0.79 -6.03 9.44
CA ALA A 62 -1.64 -6.37 8.30
C ALA A 62 -0.97 -6.00 6.97
N ILE A 63 -0.30 -4.85 6.89
CA ILE A 63 0.51 -4.47 5.72
C ILE A 63 1.60 -5.51 5.47
N GLU A 64 2.35 -5.87 6.49
CA GLU A 64 3.45 -6.83 6.39
C GLU A 64 2.97 -8.20 5.93
N ASN A 65 1.83 -8.68 6.46
CA ASN A 65 1.19 -9.90 5.99
C ASN A 65 0.74 -9.79 4.52
N ASN A 66 0.15 -8.68 4.12
CA ASN A 66 -0.24 -8.48 2.72
C ASN A 66 0.97 -8.40 1.78
N ILE A 67 2.04 -7.67 2.14
CA ILE A 67 3.28 -7.61 1.38
C ILE A 67 3.93 -9.00 1.28
N ARG A 68 3.89 -9.78 2.36
CA ARG A 68 4.38 -11.17 2.35
C ARG A 68 3.60 -12.00 1.34
N ILE A 69 2.27 -11.95 1.37
CA ILE A 69 1.41 -12.64 0.39
C ILE A 69 1.74 -12.18 -1.03
N LEU A 70 1.88 -10.87 -1.28
CA LEU A 70 2.22 -10.34 -2.61
C LEU A 70 3.59 -10.83 -3.10
N ARG A 71 4.55 -10.98 -2.19
CA ARG A 71 5.89 -11.50 -2.49
C ARG A 71 5.88 -12.99 -2.76
N GLU A 72 5.15 -13.77 -1.95
CA GLU A 72 4.96 -15.22 -2.15
C GLU A 72 4.26 -15.52 -3.47
N ASN A 73 3.28 -14.68 -3.85
CA ASN A 73 2.61 -14.75 -5.15
C ASN A 73 3.45 -14.17 -6.30
N LYS A 74 4.70 -13.76 -6.06
CA LYS A 74 5.60 -13.13 -7.05
C LYS A 74 4.99 -11.94 -7.79
N ILE A 75 4.15 -11.16 -7.10
CA ILE A 75 3.53 -9.94 -7.64
C ILE A 75 4.47 -8.74 -7.41
N ILE A 76 5.13 -8.69 -6.24
CA ILE A 76 6.11 -7.65 -5.91
C ILE A 76 7.39 -8.27 -5.35
N GLU A 77 8.50 -7.58 -5.57
CA GLU A 77 9.80 -7.93 -5.01
C GLU A 77 10.55 -6.68 -4.60
N ARG A 78 11.33 -6.77 -3.52
CA ARG A 78 12.20 -5.66 -3.11
C ARG A 78 13.56 -5.82 -3.76
N ILE A 79 13.92 -4.89 -4.62
CA ILE A 79 15.20 -4.84 -5.32
C ILE A 79 16.10 -3.80 -4.68
N GLY A 80 17.35 -4.16 -4.40
CA GLY A 80 18.39 -3.25 -3.91
C GLY A 80 18.71 -3.40 -2.42
N SER A 81 19.52 -2.47 -1.91
CA SER A 81 20.11 -2.55 -0.58
C SER A 81 19.11 -2.16 0.52
N LYS A 82 19.35 -2.54 1.78
CA LYS A 82 18.41 -2.27 2.90
C LYS A 82 17.99 -0.79 2.98
N LYS A 83 18.90 0.13 2.65
CA LYS A 83 18.74 1.59 2.72
C LYS A 83 18.21 2.25 1.44
N THR A 84 18.41 1.65 0.27
CA THR A 84 18.09 2.28 -1.03
C THR A 84 17.24 1.39 -1.94
N GLY A 85 16.80 0.24 -1.42
CA GLY A 85 16.04 -0.73 -2.17
C GLY A 85 14.58 -0.29 -2.33
N PHE A 86 14.07 -0.47 -3.53
CA PHE A 86 12.73 -0.12 -3.96
C PHE A 86 11.91 -1.39 -4.22
N TRP A 87 10.59 -1.24 -4.16
CA TRP A 87 9.63 -2.26 -4.53
C TRP A 87 9.44 -2.25 -6.06
N LYS A 88 9.67 -3.40 -6.67
CA LYS A 88 9.42 -3.68 -8.07
C LYS A 88 8.16 -4.54 -8.17
N ILE A 89 7.27 -4.17 -9.09
CA ILE A 89 6.13 -5.02 -9.48
C ILE A 89 6.63 -5.99 -10.56
N ILE A 90 6.39 -7.27 -10.36
CA ILE A 90 6.84 -8.34 -11.26
C ILE A 90 5.77 -8.70 -12.31
N GLU A 91 4.47 -8.56 -11.95
CA GLU A 91 3.25 -8.87 -12.74
C GLU A 91 3.44 -9.68 -14.04
#